data_AF-A0A1Q6R7D3-F1
#
_entry.id   AF-A0A1Q6R7D3-F1
#
_cell.length_a   1.000
_cell.length_b   1.000
_cell.length_c   1.000
_cell.angle_alpha   90.00
_cell.angle_beta   90.00
_cell.angle_gamma   90.00
#
_symmetry.space_group_name_H-M   'P 1'
#
loop_
_entity.id
_entity.type
_entity.pdbx_description
1 polymer ?
#
loop_
_entity_poly.entity_id
_entity_poly.type
_entity_poly.pdbx_seq_one_letter_code
_entity_poly.pdbx_strand_id
1 'polypeptide(L)' 'MGDVFEKFAAKRAKEAAEATTKENKIEFAKGLLADGMSIEFTVRHSKLSEAEVRELASKLSA' A
#
# COMPACT_ATOMS: atom_id res chain seq x y z
N MET A 1 -33.70 -12.87 7.99
CA MET A 1 -32.55 -12.50 8.84
C MET A 1 -31.21 -12.85 8.16
N GLY A 2 -31.05 -12.60 6.85
CA GLY A 2 -29.83 -12.93 6.09
C GLY A 2 -29.13 -11.70 5.49
N ASP A 3 -29.89 -10.71 5.04
CA ASP A 3 -29.39 -9.50 4.35
C ASP A 3 -28.40 -8.62 5.13
N VAL A 4 -28.46 -8.63 6.47
CA VAL A 4 -27.60 -7.74 7.27
C VAL A 4 -26.16 -8.23 7.31
N PHE A 5 -25.95 -9.55 7.27
CA PHE A 5 -24.63 -10.16 7.29
C PHE A 5 -23.89 -9.96 5.97
N GLU A 6 -24.57 -10.09 4.82
CA GLU A 6 -23.95 -9.88 3.50
C GLU A 6 -23.51 -8.43 3.30
N LYS A 7 -24.29 -7.44 3.73
CA LYS A 7 -23.86 -6.02 3.68
C LYS A 7 -22.65 -5.75 4.59
N PHE A 8 -22.59 -6.38 5.76
CA PHE A 8 -21.46 -6.22 6.68
C PHE A 8 -20.19 -6.90 6.14
N ALA A 9 -20.32 -8.11 5.58
CA ALA A 9 -19.22 -8.85 4.96
C ALA A 9 -18.70 -8.12 3.72
N ALA A 10 -19.58 -7.57 2.88
CA ALA A 10 -19.18 -6.78 1.71
C ALA A 10 -18.43 -5.50 2.11
N LYS A 11 -18.90 -4.80 3.16
CA LYS A 11 -18.24 -3.60 3.67
C LYS A 11 -16.86 -3.92 4.26
N ARG A 12 -16.76 -4.99 5.05
CA ARG A 12 -15.49 -5.48 5.61
C ARG A 12 -14.53 -5.99 4.56
N ALA A 13 -15.01 -6.68 3.52
CA ALA A 13 -14.19 -7.13 2.41
C ALA A 13 -13.66 -5.95 1.59
N LYS A 14 -14.45 -4.89 1.43
CA LYS A 14 -14.03 -3.67 0.74
C LYS A 14 -12.99 -2.88 1.54
N GLU A 15 -13.21 -2.71 2.85
CA GLU A 15 -12.24 -2.09 3.76
C GLU A 15 -10.95 -2.90 3.87
N ALA A 16 -11.05 -4.23 3.96
CA ALA A 16 -9.89 -5.12 3.98
C ALA A 16 -9.13 -5.07 2.66
N ALA A 17 -9.82 -5.07 1.52
CA ALA A 17 -9.17 -4.90 0.22
C ALA A 17 -8.46 -3.56 0.11
N GLU A 18 -9.06 -2.45 0.56
CA GLU A 18 -8.40 -1.14 0.55
C GLU A 18 -7.20 -1.06 1.51
N ALA A 19 -7.30 -1.66 2.70
CA ALA A 19 -6.19 -1.77 3.65
C ALA A 19 -5.05 -2.63 3.10
N THR A 20 -5.36 -3.82 2.60
CA THR A 20 -4.41 -4.71 1.92
C THR A 20 -3.80 -4.04 0.70
N THR A 21 -4.55 -3.22 -0.04
CA THR A 21 -3.99 -2.48 -1.18
C THR A 21 -2.98 -1.43 -0.72
N LYS A 22 -3.25 -0.71 0.38
CA LYS A 22 -2.29 0.25 0.94
C LYS A 22 -1.05 -0.44 1.50
N GLU A 23 -1.22 -1.52 2.25
CA GLU A 23 -0.11 -2.32 2.76
C GLU A 23 0.71 -2.94 1.62
N ASN A 24 0.07 -3.54 0.61
CA ASN A 24 0.76 -4.04 -0.59
C ASN A 24 1.51 -2.93 -1.31
N LYS A 25 0.95 -1.72 -1.43
CA LYS A 25 1.65 -0.61 -2.07
C LYS A 25 2.89 -0.19 -1.28
N ILE A 26 2.82 -0.20 0.05
CA ILE A 26 3.95 0.12 0.93
C ILE A 26 5.02 -0.98 0.86
N GLU A 27 4.64 -2.25 0.95
CA GLU A 27 5.57 -3.37 0.78
C GLU A 27 6.19 -3.38 -0.61
N PHE A 28 5.38 -3.14 -1.64
CA PHE A 28 5.86 -3.03 -3.01
C PHE A 28 6.86 -1.87 -3.14
N ALA A 29 6.56 -0.71 -2.57
CA ALA A 29 7.48 0.42 -2.58
C ALA A 29 8.78 0.15 -1.82
N LYS A 30 8.70 -0.50 -0.67
CA LYS A 30 9.87 -0.94 0.10
C LYS A 30 10.73 -1.92 -0.71
N GLY A 31 10.10 -2.89 -1.39
CA GLY A 31 10.78 -3.84 -2.27
C GLY A 31 11.51 -3.12 -3.40
N LEU A 32 10.83 -2.24 -4.14
CA LEU A 32 11.45 -1.47 -5.22
C LEU A 32 12.63 -0.61 -4.73
N LEU A 33 12.49 0.05 -3.58
CA LEU A 33 13.57 0.84 -2.99
C LEU A 33 14.76 -0.03 -2.54
N ALA A 34 14.49 -1.23 -2.01
CA ALA A 34 15.52 -2.19 -1.63
C ALA A 34 16.25 -2.78 -2.84
N ASP A 35 15.56 -2.95 -3.98
CA ASP A 35 16.14 -3.31 -5.28
C ASP A 35 16.97 -2.17 -5.91
N GLY A 36 17.06 -1.01 -5.25
CA GLY A 36 17.83 0.15 -5.74
C GLY A 36 17.09 0.98 -6.79
N MET A 37 15.76 0.82 -6.93
CA MET A 37 14.98 1.64 -7.85
C MET A 37 14.83 3.08 -7.35
N SER A 38 14.73 4.01 -8.31
CA SER A 38 14.53 5.42 -8.01
C SER A 38 13.18 5.69 -7.34
N ILE A 39 13.16 6.64 -6.40
CA ILE A 39 11.95 7.10 -5.70
C ILE A 39 10.84 7.45 -6.70
N GLU A 40 11.18 8.11 -7.80
CA GLU A 40 10.23 8.52 -8.86
C GLU A 40 9.52 7.31 -9.52
N PHE A 41 10.25 6.20 -9.71
CA PHE A 41 9.72 4.97 -10.27
C PHE A 41 8.77 4.28 -9.28
N THR A 42 9.18 4.22 -8.02
CA THR A 42 8.39 3.65 -6.93
C THR A 42 7.10 4.43 -6.67
N VAL A 43 7.13 5.76 -6.72
CA VAL A 43 5.97 6.66 -6.60
C VAL A 43 4.96 6.42 -7.72
N ARG A 44 5.44 6.35 -8.98
CA ARG A 44 4.58 6.07 -10.14
C ARG A 44 3.90 4.70 -10.07
N HIS A 45 4.64 3.67 -9.68
CA HIS A 45 4.11 2.30 -9.70
C HIS A 45 3.32 1.94 -8.43
N SER A 46 3.63 2.52 -7.28
CA SER A 46 2.97 2.20 -5.99
C SER A 46 1.75 3.08 -5.69
N LYS A 47 1.49 4.13 -6.49
CA LYS A 47 0.46 5.15 -6.17
C LYS A 47 0.62 5.72 -4.75
N LEU A 48 1.87 5.83 -4.28
CA LEU A 48 2.24 6.47 -3.01
C LEU A 48 2.80 7.86 -3.33
N SER A 49 2.70 8.78 -2.37
CA SER A 49 3.29 10.11 -2.53
C SER A 49 4.80 10.08 -2.42
N GLU A 50 5.48 11.02 -3.08
CA GLU A 50 6.94 11.17 -3.04
C GLU A 50 7.47 11.27 -1.60
N ALA A 51 6.75 11.96 -0.72
CA ALA A 51 7.08 12.06 0.70
C ALA A 51 7.06 10.70 1.41
N GLU A 52 6.04 9.86 1.16
CA GLU A 52 5.91 8.52 1.76
C GLU A 52 7.06 7.63 1.28
N VAL A 53 7.36 7.65 -0.01
CA VAL A 53 8.44 6.83 -0.60
C VAL A 53 9.81 7.31 -0.11
N ARG A 54 10.01 8.63 0.07
CA ARG A 54 11.24 9.18 0.62
C ARG A 54 11.43 8.84 2.09
N GLU A 55 10.35 8.85 2.88
CA GLU A 55 10.39 8.39 4.27
C GLU A 55 10.68 6.89 4.36
N LEU A 56 10.06 6.07 3.51
CA LEU A 56 10.32 4.63 3.43
C LEU A 56 11.78 4.35 3.04
N ALA A 57 12.32 5.07 2.06
CA ALA A 57 13.72 4.97 1.66
C ALA A 57 14.66 5.39 2.80
N SER A 58 14.35 6.49 3.49
CA SER A 58 15.14 6.96 4.62
C SER A 58 15.12 5.99 5.81
N LYS A 59 14.01 5.28 6.03
CA LYS A 59 13.90 4.23 7.06
C LYS A 59 14.61 2.93 6.68
N LEU A 60 14.71 2.61 5.38
CA LEU A 60 15.40 1.42 4.86
C LEU A 60 16.91 1.61 4.78
N SER A 61 17.37 2.84 4.59
CA SER A 61 18.78 3.18 4.43
C SER A 61 19.45 3.67 5.73
N ALA A 62 18.69 3.83 6.81
CA ALA A 62 19.18 4.18 8.16
C ALA A 62 19.43 2.91 8.98
#